data_AF-A0A2E2XLT9-F1
#
_entry.id   AF-A0A2E2XLT9-F1
#
_cell.length_a   1.000
_cell.length_b   1.000
_cell.length_c   1.000
_cell.angle_alpha   90.00
_cell.angle_beta   90.00
_cell.angle_gamma   90.00
#
_symmetry.space_group_name_H-M   'P 1'
#
loop_
_entity.id
_entity.type
_entity.pdbx_description
1 polymer ?
#
loop_
_entity_poly.entity_id
_entity_poly.type
_entity_poly.pdbx_seq_one_letter_code
_entity_poly.pdbx_strand_id
1 'polypeptide(L)' 'MNDDNTALTSTSIDSCCSNTRCCPPPTPVTRAAPKIGRNDPCPYCESGKKYKKCCGQ' A
#
# COMPACT_ATOMS: atom_id res chain seq x y z
N MET A 1 28.15 23.27 12.98
CA MET A 1 27.63 24.58 12.55
C MET A 1 27.41 24.45 11.05
N ASN A 2 26.27 23.90 10.65
CA ASN A 2 24.98 24.56 10.40
C ASN A 2 25.14 25.51 9.19
N ASP A 3 24.74 25.06 8.00
CA ASP A 3 23.40 25.20 7.42
C ASP A 3 23.27 26.55 6.74
N ASP A 4 23.33 26.59 5.42
CA ASP A 4 22.54 27.57 4.67
C ASP A 4 21.98 26.93 3.40
N ASN A 5 20.67 26.86 3.44
CA ASN A 5 19.72 26.36 2.47
C ASN A 5 19.74 27.22 1.19
N THR A 6 19.88 26.61 0.02
CA THR A 6 19.41 27.23 -1.23
C THR A 6 18.54 26.22 -1.95
N ALA A 7 17.25 26.56 -1.99
CA ALA A 7 16.18 25.75 -2.54
C ALA A 7 16.16 25.74 -4.08
N LEU A 8 15.55 24.68 -4.62
CA LEU A 8 15.13 24.45 -6.01
C LEU A 8 16.28 24.16 -6.99
N THR A 9 16.39 22.97 -7.58
CA THR A 9 15.45 22.49 -8.60
C THR A 9 15.19 20.98 -8.53
N SER A 10 13.91 20.64 -8.45
CA SER A 10 13.35 19.30 -8.31
C SER A 10 13.34 18.47 -9.60
N THR A 11 14.47 18.34 -10.31
CA THR A 11 14.59 17.46 -11.50
C THR A 11 15.99 16.87 -11.61
N SER A 12 16.41 16.12 -10.59
CA SER A 12 17.50 15.15 -10.73
C SER A 12 17.13 13.94 -9.90
N ILE A 13 16.11 13.25 -10.40
CA ILE A 13 15.76 11.90 -9.97
C ILE A 13 16.92 11.03 -10.43
N ASP A 14 17.71 10.58 -9.46
CA ASP A 14 18.57 9.41 -9.54
C ASP A 14 17.83 8.30 -10.30
N SER A 15 18.06 8.27 -11.61
CA SER A 15 17.35 7.45 -12.58
C SER A 15 17.94 6.04 -12.61
N CYS A 16 18.01 5.38 -11.45
CA CYS A 16 18.31 3.95 -11.38
C CYS A 16 17.05 3.10 -11.11
N CYS A 17 15.91 3.72 -10.74
CA CYS A 17 14.74 2.98 -10.24
C CYS A 17 13.55 2.90 -11.21
N SER A 18 13.72 3.17 -12.50
CA SER A 18 12.63 2.99 -13.48
C SER A 18 12.42 1.53 -13.91
N ASN A 19 13.33 0.61 -13.54
CA ASN A 19 13.16 -0.83 -13.77
C ASN A 19 13.44 -1.61 -12.48
N THR A 20 12.42 -2.34 -12.00
CA THR A 20 12.38 -3.10 -10.73
C THR A 20 13.40 -4.25 -10.62
N ARG A 21 14.31 -4.40 -11.58
CA ARG A 21 15.29 -5.50 -11.60
C ARG A 21 16.47 -5.28 -10.63
N CYS A 22 16.70 -4.05 -10.18
CA CYS A 22 17.86 -3.70 -9.36
C CYS A 22 17.56 -3.60 -7.84
N CYS A 23 16.29 -3.66 -7.42
CA CYS A 23 15.92 -3.51 -6.01
C CYS A 23 15.52 -4.88 -5.43
N PRO A 24 15.97 -5.25 -4.20
CA PRO A 24 15.49 -6.45 -3.53
C PRO A 24 13.95 -6.41 -3.36
N PRO A 25 13.26 -7.56 -3.40
CA PRO A 25 11.81 -7.60 -3.27
C PRO A 25 11.38 -7.02 -1.92
N PRO A 26 10.23 -6.36 -1.84
CA PRO A 26 9.69 -5.88 -0.57
C PRO A 26 9.46 -7.07 0.37
N THR A 27 9.69 -6.85 1.66
CA THR A 27 9.41 -7.86 2.68
C THR A 27 7.91 -8.17 2.73
N PRO A 28 7.51 -9.44 2.91
CA PRO A 28 6.11 -9.82 2.99
C PRO A 28 5.45 -9.18 4.23
N VAL A 29 4.32 -8.53 4.02
CA VAL A 29 3.52 -7.95 5.11
C VAL A 29 2.54 -9.00 5.62
N THR A 30 2.66 -9.34 6.90
CA THR A 30 1.68 -10.21 7.57
C THR A 30 0.46 -9.38 7.96
N ARG A 31 -0.73 -9.86 7.61
CA ARG A 31 -1.97 -9.20 8.03
C ARG A 31 -2.21 -9.45 9.52
N ALA A 32 -2.48 -8.40 10.27
CA ALA A 32 -2.94 -8.50 11.66
C ALA A 32 -4.40 -9.01 11.73
N ALA A 33 -5.21 -8.69 10.72
CA ALA A 33 -6.62 -9.07 10.68
C ALA A 33 -6.83 -10.47 10.09
N PRO A 34 -7.85 -11.22 10.55
CA PRO A 34 -8.18 -12.53 10.01
C PRO A 34 -8.61 -12.44 8.55
N LYS A 35 -8.37 -13.53 7.81
CA LYS A 35 -8.76 -13.63 6.41
C LYS A 35 -10.26 -13.84 6.32
N ILE A 36 -10.98 -12.81 5.90
CA ILE A 36 -12.43 -12.91 5.71
C ILE A 36 -12.79 -13.70 4.46
N GLY A 37 -13.73 -14.63 4.58
CA GLY A 37 -14.25 -15.39 3.45
C GLY A 37 -15.17 -14.54 2.58
N ARG A 38 -15.08 -14.76 1.26
CA ARG A 38 -15.88 -14.02 0.26
C ARG A 38 -17.40 -14.13 0.49
N ASN A 39 -17.86 -15.24 1.08
CA ASN A 39 -19.28 -15.47 1.35
C ASN A 39 -19.73 -15.11 2.77
N ASP A 40 -18.80 -14.74 3.66
CA ASP A 40 -19.12 -14.38 5.04
C ASP A 40 -19.87 -13.06 5.09
N PRO A 41 -20.70 -12.82 6.13
CA PRO A 41 -21.29 -11.51 6.35
C PRO A 41 -20.21 -10.43 6.44
N CYS A 42 -20.47 -9.27 5.84
CA CYS A 42 -19.52 -8.17 5.86
C CYS A 42 -19.41 -7.60 7.30
N PRO A 43 -18.22 -7.61 7.93
CA PRO A 43 -18.05 -7.20 9.31
C PRO A 43 -18.08 -5.69 9.47
N TYR A 44 -17.96 -4.95 8.35
CA TYR A 44 -17.97 -3.49 8.31
C TYR A 44 -19.33 -2.92 7.87
N CYS A 45 -20.13 -3.71 7.16
CA CYS A 45 -21.44 -3.29 6.68
C CYS A 45 -22.51 -4.04 7.47
N GLU A 46 -23.07 -3.43 8.51
CA GLU A 46 -24.18 -3.95 9.33
C GLU A 46 -25.42 -4.38 8.54
N SER A 47 -25.44 -4.08 7.24
CA SER A 47 -26.37 -4.56 6.22
C SER A 47 -26.61 -6.07 6.11
N GLY A 48 -25.84 -6.92 6.81
CA GLY A 48 -25.95 -8.39 6.73
C GLY A 48 -25.59 -8.99 5.35
N LYS A 49 -25.10 -8.18 4.42
CA LYS A 49 -24.71 -8.61 3.07
C LYS A 49 -23.42 -9.41 3.13
N LYS A 50 -23.29 -10.41 2.25
CA LYS A 50 -22.03 -11.16 2.06
C LYS A 50 -20.91 -10.20 1.66
N TYR A 51 -19.69 -10.42 2.14
CA TYR A 51 -18.51 -9.59 1.89
C TYR A 51 -18.34 -9.27 0.39
N LYS A 52 -18.50 -10.28 -0.49
CA LYS A 52 -18.44 -10.13 -1.96
C LYS A 52 -19.52 -9.28 -2.63
N LYS A 53 -20.53 -8.87 -1.88
CA LYS A 53 -21.62 -8.01 -2.33
C LYS A 53 -21.71 -6.74 -1.48
N CYS A 54 -20.72 -6.48 -0.62
CA CYS A 54 -20.51 -5.19 0.06
C CYS A 54 -19.08 -4.69 -0.20
N CYS A 55 -18.18 -4.77 0.79
CA CYS A 55 -16.83 -4.21 0.70
C CYS A 55 -15.86 -4.99 -0.19
N GLY A 56 -16.14 -6.27 -0.48
CA GLY A 56 -15.30 -7.14 -1.29
C GLY A 56 -15.87 -7.43 -2.68
N GLN A 57 -16.73 -6.53 -3.18
CA GLN A 57 -17.39 -6.63 -4.48
C GLN A 57 -16.41 -6.59 -5.64
#